data_AF-A0A7S1NQV0-F1
#
_entry.id   AF-A0A7S1NQV0-F1
#
_cell.length_a   1.000
_cell.length_b   1.000
_cell.length_c   1.000
_cell.angle_alpha   90.00
_cell.angle_beta   90.00
_cell.angle_gamma   90.00
#
_symmetry.space_group_name_H-M   'P 1'
#
loop_
_entity.id
_entity.type
_entity.pdbx_description
1 polymer ?
#
loop_
_entity_poly.entity_id
_entity_poly.type
_entity_poly.pdbx_seq_one_letter_code
_entity_poly.pdbx_strand_id
1 'polypeptide(L)'
;MATESKGEFRPVTEADHSLTGLFFTMGKGGSKIPGANVRIPMTLCYQHGSLKAWYYYDAEAGEIVQMAKKHCNKEEIYRAFSRTRLPCVAAFLHRKAAFLEDVSESAATSVEFLTRRGLRAFLDKKEQRPDGLLQQFVPPKSLNNALLQVFWSPYVTLVTHRKNMHSLSDTHVSLYDRCVTHE
;
A
#
# COMPACT_ATOMS: atom_id res chain seq x y z
N MET A 1 36.00 12.38 -26.91
CA MET A 1 35.74 12.47 -25.46
C MET A 1 34.37 13.08 -25.28
N ALA A 2 33.35 12.25 -25.13
CA ALA A 2 31.97 12.68 -24.91
C ALA A 2 31.67 12.56 -23.42
N THR A 3 31.31 13.69 -22.81
CA THR A 3 30.91 13.81 -21.40
C THR A 3 29.50 13.26 -21.21
N GLU A 4 29.37 12.19 -20.43
CA GLU A 4 28.09 11.70 -19.91
C GLU A 4 27.50 12.72 -18.93
N SER A 5 26.37 13.31 -19.28
CA SER A 5 25.56 14.11 -18.37
C SER A 5 24.90 13.18 -17.35
N LYS A 6 25.39 13.22 -16.11
CA LYS A 6 24.69 12.65 -14.95
C LYS A 6 23.33 13.35 -14.84
N GLY A 7 22.26 12.61 -15.16
CA GLY A 7 20.90 13.05 -14.93
C GLY A 7 20.70 13.36 -13.45
N GLU A 8 20.45 14.62 -13.15
CA GLU A 8 20.21 15.14 -11.82
C GLU A 8 18.94 14.49 -11.24
N PHE A 9 19.07 13.78 -10.11
CA PHE A 9 17.93 13.19 -9.41
C PHE A 9 17.08 14.32 -8.82
N ARG A 10 15.98 14.67 -9.50
CA ARG A 10 14.98 15.58 -8.94
C ARG A 10 14.06 14.77 -8.03
N PRO A 11 14.00 15.07 -6.72
CA PRO A 11 13.02 14.42 -5.85
C PRO A 11 11.62 14.74 -6.36
N VAL A 12 10.77 13.71 -6.45
CA VAL A 12 9.37 13.86 -6.83
C VAL A 12 8.69 14.68 -5.73
N THR A 13 8.40 15.95 -6.01
CA THR A 13 7.64 16.84 -5.14
C THR A 13 6.22 16.28 -4.95
N GLU A 14 5.74 16.31 -3.71
CA GLU A 14 4.50 15.67 -3.22
C GLU A 14 3.20 16.04 -3.94
N ALA A 15 3.21 17.01 -4.85
CA ALA A 15 2.01 17.66 -5.35
C ALA A 15 1.27 16.90 -6.47
N ASP A 16 1.94 16.06 -7.27
CA ASP A 16 1.31 15.46 -8.45
C ASP A 16 1.33 13.91 -8.42
N HIS A 17 0.17 13.29 -8.25
CA HIS A 17 -0.08 11.85 -8.53
C HIS A 17 0.91 10.85 -7.88
N SER A 18 1.44 11.20 -6.71
CA SER A 18 2.68 10.68 -6.12
C SER A 18 2.74 9.18 -5.79
N LEU A 19 1.61 8.50 -5.60
CA LEU A 19 1.62 7.11 -5.12
C LEU A 19 2.08 6.10 -6.18
N THR A 20 1.65 6.24 -7.44
CA THR A 20 2.13 5.38 -8.53
C THR A 20 3.57 5.69 -8.89
N GLY A 21 3.94 6.98 -8.83
CA GLY A 21 5.30 7.46 -9.05
C GLY A 21 6.29 6.92 -8.01
N LEU A 22 5.87 6.76 -6.75
CA LEU A 22 6.71 6.20 -5.69
C LEU A 22 7.12 4.75 -5.99
N PHE A 23 6.15 3.85 -6.21
CA PHE A 23 6.46 2.44 -6.50
C PHE A 23 7.21 2.27 -7.81
N PHE A 24 6.88 3.08 -8.81
CA PHE A 24 7.62 3.12 -10.07
C PHE A 24 9.07 3.59 -9.87
N THR A 25 9.30 4.62 -9.06
CA THR A 25 10.65 5.12 -8.74
C THR A 25 11.46 4.09 -7.96
N MET A 26 10.83 3.38 -7.01
CA MET A 26 11.49 2.29 -6.28
C MET A 26 11.78 1.06 -7.17
N GLY A 27 10.99 0.85 -8.24
CA GLY A 27 11.20 -0.25 -9.19
C GLY A 27 12.09 0.09 -10.38
N LYS A 28 12.21 1.37 -10.78
CA LYS A 28 13.07 1.80 -11.88
C LYS A 28 14.42 2.28 -11.37
N GLY A 29 15.41 1.45 -11.65
CA GLY A 29 16.82 1.77 -11.51
C GLY A 29 17.35 1.16 -10.25
N GLY A 30 18.41 0.37 -10.41
CA GLY A 30 19.25 -0.14 -9.33
C GLY A 30 19.94 0.94 -8.49
N SER A 31 19.32 2.11 -8.28
CA SER A 31 19.49 2.93 -7.08
C SER A 31 19.03 2.12 -5.88
N LYS A 32 19.84 1.13 -5.54
CA LYS A 32 19.93 0.61 -4.20
C LYS A 32 20.29 1.82 -3.36
N ILE A 33 19.32 2.41 -2.67
CA ILE A 33 19.64 3.31 -1.56
C ILE A 33 20.54 2.47 -0.65
N PRO A 34 21.82 2.81 -0.48
CA PRO A 34 22.75 1.98 0.26
C PRO A 34 22.18 1.72 1.66
N GLY A 35 21.91 0.44 1.98
CA GLY A 35 21.34 0.04 3.27
C GLY A 35 19.81 -0.02 3.37
N ALA A 36 19.04 0.39 2.35
CA ALA A 36 17.58 0.31 2.39
C ALA A 36 17.03 -0.64 1.32
N ASN A 37 16.94 -1.94 1.66
CA ASN A 37 16.16 -2.91 0.89
C ASN A 37 14.67 -2.75 1.24
N VAL A 38 13.97 -1.87 0.54
CA VAL A 38 12.54 -1.64 0.75
C VAL A 38 11.76 -2.83 0.19
N ARG A 39 11.10 -3.58 1.08
CA ARG A 39 10.17 -4.64 0.71
C ARG A 39 8.76 -4.09 0.78
N ILE A 40 8.01 -4.27 -0.29
CA ILE A 40 6.58 -3.94 -0.30
C ILE A 40 5.77 -5.24 -0.35
N PRO A 41 4.61 -5.30 0.32
CA PRO A 41 3.62 -6.32 0.02
C PRO A 41 3.06 -6.12 -1.39
N MET A 42 2.26 -7.09 -1.85
CA MET A 42 1.57 -6.94 -3.14
C MET A 42 0.64 -5.72 -3.10
N THR A 43 0.81 -4.81 -4.07
CA THR A 43 0.09 -3.53 -4.10
C THR A 43 -0.50 -3.28 -5.48
N LEU A 44 -1.79 -2.98 -5.53
CA LEU A 44 -2.54 -2.66 -6.74
C LEU A 44 -2.90 -1.17 -6.74
N CYS A 45 -2.57 -0.48 -7.81
CA CYS A 45 -2.88 0.94 -8.00
C CYS A 45 -4.12 1.10 -8.86
N TYR A 46 -5.19 1.66 -8.29
CA TYR A 46 -6.41 2.02 -9.00
C TYR A 46 -6.42 3.51 -9.33
N GLN A 47 -6.75 3.83 -10.58
CA GLN A 47 -6.92 5.20 -11.05
C GLN A 47 -8.05 5.27 -12.09
N HIS A 48 -8.93 6.24 -11.96
CA HIS A 48 -10.14 6.43 -12.76
C HIS A 48 -10.97 5.13 -12.84
N GLY A 49 -11.20 4.50 -11.68
CA GLY A 49 -11.97 3.25 -11.56
C GLY A 49 -11.28 1.99 -12.09
N SER A 50 -10.11 2.11 -12.72
CA SER A 50 -9.42 1.03 -13.41
C SER A 50 -8.10 0.65 -12.75
N LEU A 51 -7.72 -0.63 -12.83
CA LEU A 51 -6.41 -1.10 -12.37
C LEU A 51 -5.32 -0.60 -13.32
N LYS A 52 -4.38 0.22 -12.82
CA LYS A 52 -3.26 0.75 -13.61
C LYS A 52 -2.01 -0.10 -13.48
N ALA A 53 -1.70 -0.52 -12.27
CA ALA A 53 -0.48 -1.27 -11.99
C ALA A 53 -0.68 -2.24 -10.84
N TRP A 54 0.06 -3.34 -10.88
CA TRP A 54 0.19 -4.29 -9.79
C TRP A 54 1.68 -4.47 -9.52
N TYR A 55 2.13 -4.11 -8.32
CA TYR A 55 3.51 -4.24 -7.89
C TYR A 55 3.66 -5.36 -6.86
N TYR A 56 4.82 -6.02 -6.88
CA TYR A 56 5.24 -6.98 -5.88
C TYR A 56 6.75 -6.89 -5.68
N TYR A 57 7.23 -7.34 -4.53
CA TYR A 57 8.67 -7.48 -4.28
C TYR A 57 9.15 -8.86 -4.74
N ASP A 58 10.11 -8.88 -5.66
CA ASP A 58 10.82 -10.09 -6.07
C ASP A 58 11.99 -10.33 -5.10
N ALA A 59 11.91 -11.39 -4.31
CA ALA A 59 12.92 -11.72 -3.32
C ALA A 59 14.23 -12.25 -3.92
N GLU A 60 14.19 -12.82 -5.14
CA GLU A 60 15.35 -13.35 -5.83
C GLU A 60 16.15 -12.22 -6.50
N ALA A 61 15.45 -11.33 -7.21
CA ALA A 61 16.05 -10.14 -7.80
C ALA A 61 16.37 -9.05 -6.76
N GLY A 62 15.64 -9.02 -5.65
CA GLY A 62 15.74 -7.98 -4.63
C GLY A 62 15.11 -6.65 -5.05
N GLU A 63 14.20 -6.66 -6.01
CA GLU A 63 13.64 -5.48 -6.67
C GLU A 63 12.10 -5.45 -6.61
N ILE A 64 11.52 -4.26 -6.80
CA ILE A 64 10.07 -4.10 -6.93
C ILE A 64 9.70 -4.22 -8.41
N VAL A 65 8.90 -5.22 -8.73
CA VAL A 65 8.52 -5.55 -10.11
C VAL A 65 7.05 -5.23 -10.35
N GLN A 66 6.75 -4.69 -11.53
CA GLN A 66 5.38 -4.54 -12.00
C GLN A 66 4.93 -5.80 -12.72
N MET A 67 3.80 -6.38 -12.27
CA MET A 67 3.20 -7.55 -12.88
C MET A 67 2.75 -7.27 -14.31
N ALA A 68 2.94 -8.25 -15.20
CA ALA A 68 2.48 -8.15 -16.58
C ALA A 68 0.95 -8.04 -16.64
N LYS A 69 0.42 -7.20 -17.54
CA LYS A 69 -1.02 -6.93 -17.66
C LYS A 69 -1.89 -8.18 -17.84
N LYS A 70 -1.36 -9.24 -18.47
CA LYS A 70 -2.06 -10.53 -18.65
C LYS A 70 -2.44 -11.21 -17.33
N HIS A 71 -1.65 -10.97 -16.28
CA HIS A 71 -1.85 -11.53 -14.94
C HIS A 71 -2.72 -10.63 -14.05
N CYS A 72 -3.02 -9.40 -14.48
CA CYS A 72 -3.86 -8.46 -13.76
C CYS A 72 -5.37 -8.76 -13.89
N ASN A 73 -5.76 -10.03 -13.78
CA ASN A 73 -7.16 -10.46 -13.76
C ASN A 73 -7.66 -10.67 -12.33
N LYS A 74 -8.99 -10.63 -12.15
CA LYS A 74 -9.63 -10.70 -10.82
C LYS A 74 -9.29 -12.00 -10.07
N GLU A 75 -9.23 -13.12 -10.78
CA GLU A 75 -8.99 -14.43 -10.17
C GLU A 75 -7.57 -14.56 -9.64
N GLU A 76 -6.58 -14.08 -10.39
CA GLU A 76 -5.18 -14.07 -9.96
C GLU A 76 -4.96 -13.13 -8.77
N ILE A 77 -5.54 -11.94 -8.80
CA ILE A 77 -5.49 -10.99 -7.68
C ILE A 77 -6.12 -11.63 -6.43
N TYR A 78 -7.32 -12.19 -6.56
CA TYR A 78 -8.02 -12.84 -5.44
C TYR A 78 -7.20 -13.98 -4.84
N ARG A 79 -6.64 -14.86 -5.70
CA ARG A 79 -5.79 -15.98 -5.27
C ARG A 79 -4.52 -15.49 -4.57
N ALA A 80 -3.89 -14.43 -5.08
CA ALA A 80 -2.65 -13.90 -4.53
C ALA A 80 -2.86 -13.31 -3.11
N PHE A 81 -3.91 -12.51 -2.94
CA PHE A 81 -4.20 -11.84 -1.67
C PHE A 81 -4.80 -12.80 -0.63
N SER A 82 -5.56 -13.81 -1.06
CA SER A 82 -6.26 -14.76 -0.18
C SER A 82 -5.38 -15.93 0.32
N ARG A 83 -4.06 -15.87 0.18
CA ARG A 83 -3.15 -16.92 0.71
C ARG A 83 -3.06 -16.92 2.23
N THR A 84 -3.25 -15.77 2.88
CA THR A 84 -3.16 -15.63 4.34
C THR A 84 -4.35 -16.29 5.06
N ARG A 85 -4.12 -16.95 6.19
CA ARG A 85 -5.20 -17.52 7.04
C ARG A 85 -5.90 -16.48 7.90
N LEU A 86 -5.44 -15.23 7.88
CA LEU A 86 -6.03 -14.15 8.64
C LEU A 86 -7.41 -13.75 8.11
N PRO A 87 -8.28 -13.19 9.00
CA PRO A 87 -9.58 -12.68 8.59
C PRO A 87 -9.45 -11.47 7.66
N CYS A 88 -8.44 -10.61 7.87
CA CYS A 88 -8.09 -9.52 6.97
C CYS A 88 -7.10 -10.01 5.91
N VAL A 89 -7.39 -9.73 4.64
CA VAL A 89 -6.52 -10.12 3.50
C VAL A 89 -5.97 -8.93 2.73
N ALA A 90 -6.61 -7.76 2.83
CA ALA A 90 -6.21 -6.57 2.12
C ALA A 90 -6.61 -5.31 2.88
N ALA A 91 -5.90 -4.22 2.64
CA ALA A 91 -6.27 -2.88 3.05
C ALA A 91 -6.35 -1.99 1.80
N PHE A 92 -7.45 -1.25 1.65
CA PHE A 92 -7.65 -0.30 0.57
C PHE A 92 -7.50 1.12 1.10
N LEU A 93 -6.45 1.81 0.65
CA LEU A 93 -6.17 3.20 0.99
C LEU A 93 -6.70 4.07 -0.14
N HIS A 94 -7.63 4.96 0.15
CA HIS A 94 -8.17 5.87 -0.85
C HIS A 94 -8.45 7.23 -0.25
N ARG A 95 -8.45 8.26 -1.10
CA ARG A 95 -8.85 9.60 -0.70
C ARG A 95 -10.37 9.64 -0.63
N LYS A 96 -10.93 10.17 0.45
CA LYS A 96 -12.34 10.58 0.46
C LYS A 96 -12.41 12.00 -0.09
N ALA A 97 -13.24 12.22 -1.10
CA ALA A 97 -13.59 13.57 -1.49
C ALA A 97 -14.41 14.16 -0.33
N ALA A 98 -13.94 15.26 0.27
CA ALA A 98 -14.72 16.04 1.20
C ALA A 98 -15.84 16.70 0.39
N PHE A 99 -16.97 16.04 0.28
CA PHE A 99 -18.21 16.72 -0.04
C PHE A 99 -18.61 17.41 1.25
N LEU A 100 -18.23 18.67 1.42
CA LEU A 100 -19.00 19.71 2.11
C LEU A 100 -18.22 21.02 2.02
N GLU A 101 -18.97 22.08 1.75
CA GLU A 101 -18.53 23.46 1.63
C GLU A 101 -17.99 23.94 2.98
N ASP A 102 -16.70 23.78 3.24
CA ASP A 102 -15.98 24.68 4.14
C ASP A 102 -14.48 24.65 3.86
N VAL A 103 -13.96 25.87 3.72
CA VAL A 103 -12.59 26.18 3.30
C VAL A 103 -11.64 25.84 4.44
N SER A 104 -11.09 24.61 4.48
CA SER A 104 -9.72 24.28 4.95
C SER A 104 -9.50 22.80 5.39
N GLU A 105 -10.18 21.80 4.84
CA GLU A 105 -9.93 20.41 5.27
C GLU A 105 -9.06 19.63 4.29
N SER A 106 -7.82 19.38 4.74
CA SER A 106 -6.89 18.41 4.17
C SER A 106 -7.61 17.13 3.77
N ALA A 107 -7.50 16.73 2.50
CA ALA A 107 -8.14 15.53 1.98
C ALA A 107 -7.83 14.31 2.87
N ALA A 108 -8.84 13.84 3.62
CA ALA A 108 -8.66 12.74 4.55
C ALA A 108 -8.40 11.42 3.79
N THR A 109 -7.28 10.78 4.10
CA THR A 109 -6.95 9.44 3.60
C THR A 109 -7.71 8.42 4.43
N SER A 110 -8.58 7.65 3.79
CA SER A 110 -9.37 6.60 4.43
C SER A 110 -8.75 5.23 4.13
N VAL A 111 -8.77 4.35 5.13
CA VAL A 111 -8.30 2.97 5.01
C VAL A 111 -9.45 2.02 5.29
N GLU A 112 -9.76 1.15 4.33
CA GLU A 112 -10.77 0.10 4.47
C GLU A 112 -10.08 -1.27 4.53
N PHE A 113 -10.33 -2.02 5.60
CA PHE A 113 -9.83 -3.39 5.73
C PHE A 113 -10.83 -4.39 5.13
N LEU A 114 -10.33 -5.32 4.32
CA LEU A 114 -11.16 -6.25 3.56
C LEU A 114 -10.96 -7.69 4.04
N THR A 115 -12.08 -8.38 4.26
CA THR A 115 -12.10 -9.85 4.37
C THR A 115 -11.96 -10.50 3.00
N ARG A 116 -11.75 -11.82 2.94
CA ARG A 116 -11.82 -12.59 1.68
C ARG A 116 -13.10 -12.30 0.89
N ARG A 117 -14.25 -12.29 1.56
CA ARG A 117 -15.54 -11.99 0.93
C ARG A 117 -15.60 -10.53 0.46
N GLY A 118 -15.11 -9.60 1.29
CA GLY A 118 -15.03 -8.18 0.95
C GLY A 118 -14.13 -7.93 -0.27
N LEU A 119 -12.99 -8.59 -0.35
CA LEU A 119 -12.08 -8.52 -1.49
C LEU A 119 -12.75 -9.04 -2.77
N ARG A 120 -13.47 -10.18 -2.71
CA ARG A 120 -14.20 -10.70 -3.88
C ARG A 120 -15.21 -9.67 -4.38
N ALA A 121 -16.04 -9.14 -3.47
CA ALA A 121 -17.02 -8.11 -3.80
C ALA A 121 -16.36 -6.82 -4.35
N PHE A 122 -15.22 -6.41 -3.79
CA PHE A 122 -14.45 -5.26 -4.26
C PHE A 122 -13.95 -5.46 -5.70
N LEU A 123 -13.38 -6.62 -6.00
CA LEU A 123 -12.89 -6.94 -7.35
C LEU A 123 -14.02 -7.04 -8.37
N ASP A 124 -15.23 -7.39 -7.94
CA ASP A 124 -16.39 -7.53 -8.82
C ASP A 124 -17.06 -6.20 -9.18
N LYS A 125 -17.10 -5.23 -8.28
CA LYS A 125 -17.59 -3.87 -8.53
C LYS A 125 -16.69 -3.13 -9.52
N LYS A 126 -17.00 -3.12 -10.83
CA LYS A 126 -16.20 -2.40 -11.85
C LYS A 126 -16.49 -0.90 -11.90
N GLU A 127 -17.66 -0.47 -11.49
CA GLU A 127 -18.13 0.92 -11.62
C GLU A 127 -17.82 1.68 -10.32
N GLN A 128 -17.34 2.93 -10.44
CA GLN A 128 -17.22 3.91 -9.36
C GLN A 128 -16.17 3.64 -8.26
N ARG A 129 -15.09 2.88 -8.54
CA ARG A 129 -14.00 2.79 -7.54
C ARG A 129 -13.25 4.12 -7.42
N PRO A 130 -13.00 4.62 -6.21
CA PRO A 130 -12.15 5.77 -6.02
C PRO A 130 -10.70 5.41 -6.36
N ASP A 131 -9.91 6.44 -6.65
CA ASP A 131 -8.48 6.29 -6.82
C ASP A 131 -7.83 5.92 -5.49
N GLY A 132 -6.92 4.94 -5.54
CA GLY A 132 -6.36 4.39 -4.32
C GLY A 132 -5.44 3.20 -4.53
N LEU A 133 -4.95 2.69 -3.42
CA LEU A 133 -4.04 1.55 -3.33
C LEU A 133 -4.72 0.40 -2.60
N LEU A 134 -4.84 -0.75 -3.26
CA LEU A 134 -5.22 -1.99 -2.60
C LEU A 134 -3.96 -2.79 -2.29
N GLN A 135 -3.64 -2.92 -1.01
CA GLN A 135 -2.43 -3.55 -0.53
C GLN A 135 -2.74 -4.84 0.21
N GLN A 136 -1.95 -5.88 -0.01
CA GLN A 136 -2.09 -7.14 0.71
C GLN A 136 -1.81 -6.93 2.20
N PHE A 137 -2.68 -7.49 3.03
CA PHE A 137 -2.48 -7.42 4.48
C PHE A 137 -1.32 -8.35 4.88
N VAL A 138 -0.30 -7.78 5.51
CA VAL A 138 0.87 -8.52 5.98
C VAL A 138 0.58 -9.08 7.36
N PRO A 139 0.67 -10.41 7.56
CA PRO A 139 0.46 -11.00 8.86
C PRO A 139 1.44 -10.44 9.91
N PRO A 140 0.94 -9.94 11.05
CA PRO A 140 1.82 -9.58 12.15
C PRO A 140 2.46 -10.84 12.74
N LYS A 141 3.60 -10.67 13.42
CA LYS A 141 4.24 -11.74 14.19
C LYS A 141 3.46 -12.12 15.46
N SER A 142 2.49 -11.31 15.85
CA SER A 142 1.68 -11.47 17.06
C SER A 142 0.21 -11.71 16.72
N LEU A 143 -0.62 -11.99 17.73
CA LEU A 143 -2.07 -12.16 17.55
C LEU A 143 -2.82 -10.85 17.28
N ASN A 144 -2.19 -9.71 17.54
CA ASN A 144 -2.76 -8.39 17.33
C ASN A 144 -2.03 -7.70 16.18
N ASN A 145 -2.71 -6.77 15.50
CA ASN A 145 -2.02 -5.92 14.54
C ASN A 145 -1.03 -4.99 15.26
N ALA A 146 0.07 -4.67 14.60
CA ALA A 146 1.06 -3.73 15.11
C ALA A 146 1.66 -2.91 13.97
N LEU A 147 1.99 -1.66 14.28
CA LEU A 147 2.62 -0.70 13.38
C LEU A 147 3.96 -0.27 14.00
N LEU A 148 4.99 -0.23 13.15
CA LEU A 148 6.26 0.42 13.44
C LEU A 148 6.35 1.68 12.57
N GLN A 149 6.36 2.84 13.20
CA GLN A 149 6.63 4.10 12.55
C GLN A 149 8.06 4.50 12.83
N VAL A 150 8.85 4.73 11.78
CA VAL A 150 10.24 5.17 11.90
C VAL A 150 10.35 6.53 11.24
N PHE A 151 10.70 7.54 12.04
CA PHE A 151 11.16 8.82 11.53
C PHE A 151 12.69 8.82 11.59
N TRP A 152 13.33 9.05 10.45
CA TRP A 152 14.78 9.04 10.35
C TRP A 152 15.28 10.35 9.77
N SER A 153 16.31 10.90 10.40
CA SER A 153 17.16 11.95 9.87
C SER A 153 18.63 11.65 10.24
N PRO A 154 19.61 12.35 9.65
CA PRO A 154 21.02 12.17 10.03
C PRO A 154 21.32 12.39 11.53
N TYR A 155 20.46 13.10 12.26
CA TYR A 155 20.68 13.47 13.66
C TYR A 155 19.78 12.72 14.65
N VAL A 156 18.62 12.21 14.19
CA VAL A 156 17.67 11.52 15.07
C VAL A 156 17.00 10.37 14.34
N THR A 157 16.86 9.25 15.05
CA THR A 157 15.97 8.15 14.67
C THR A 157 14.94 7.98 15.76
N LEU A 158 13.67 8.27 15.44
CA LEU A 158 12.54 8.04 16.32
C LEU A 158 11.78 6.81 15.83
N VAL A 159 11.62 5.83 16.71
CA VAL A 159 10.88 4.60 16.41
C VAL A 159 9.70 4.51 17.37
N THR A 160 8.50 4.55 16.81
CA THR A 160 7.25 4.35 17.55
C THR A 160 6.67 2.99 17.21
N HIS A 161 6.39 2.20 18.24
CA HIS A 161 5.69 0.93 18.10
C HIS A 161 4.29 1.03 18.69
N ARG A 162 3.27 0.77 17.87
CA ARG A 162 1.87 0.73 18.28
C ARG A 162 1.32 -0.67 18.07
N LYS A 163 0.60 -1.19 19.05
CA LYS A 163 -0.05 -2.50 19.00
C LYS A 163 -1.54 -2.32 19.25
N ASN A 164 -2.37 -2.93 18.42
CA ASN A 164 -3.81 -2.96 18.63
C ASN A 164 -4.16 -3.80 19.87
N MET A 165 -5.17 -3.37 20.64
CA MET A 165 -5.59 -4.07 21.86
C MET A 165 -6.35 -5.36 21.57
N HIS A 166 -7.07 -5.41 20.45
CA HIS A 166 -7.88 -6.54 20.03
C HIS A 166 -7.08 -7.54 19.20
N SER A 167 -7.37 -8.82 19.40
CA SER A 167 -6.79 -9.86 18.56
C SER A 167 -7.42 -9.81 17.17
N LEU A 168 -6.63 -10.08 16.14
CA LEU A 168 -7.16 -10.22 14.78
C LEU A 168 -8.22 -11.31 14.68
N SER A 169 -8.15 -12.35 15.52
CA SER A 169 -9.08 -13.48 15.53
C SER A 169 -10.37 -13.23 16.31
N ASP A 170 -10.48 -12.12 17.05
CA ASP A 170 -11.66 -11.82 17.87
C ASP A 170 -12.88 -11.55 16.99
N THR A 171 -13.96 -12.32 17.10
CA THR A 171 -15.16 -12.15 16.28
C THR A 171 -16.17 -11.18 16.86
N HIS A 172 -16.01 -10.75 18.13
CA HIS A 172 -16.91 -9.81 18.78
C HIS A 172 -16.64 -8.36 18.39
N VAL A 173 -15.43 -8.09 17.88
CA VAL A 173 -14.97 -6.76 17.48
C VAL A 173 -14.97 -6.66 15.95
N SER A 174 -15.30 -5.47 15.43
CA SER A 174 -15.32 -5.23 13.99
C SER A 174 -13.95 -5.52 13.35
N LEU A 175 -13.92 -5.82 12.05
CA LEU A 175 -12.63 -6.02 11.36
C LEU A 175 -11.78 -4.76 11.42
N TYR A 176 -12.41 -3.60 11.26
CA TYR A 176 -11.73 -2.31 11.28
C TYR A 176 -11.02 -2.08 12.62
N ASP A 177 -11.73 -2.23 13.73
CA ASP A 177 -11.18 -1.95 15.08
C ASP A 177 -10.08 -2.93 15.48
N ARG A 178 -10.05 -4.14 14.91
CA ARG A 178 -8.95 -5.11 15.11
C ARG A 178 -7.71 -4.80 14.28
N CYS A 179 -7.90 -4.17 13.12
CA CYS A 179 -6.84 -3.91 12.15
C CYS A 179 -6.27 -2.50 12.28
N VAL A 180 -7.02 -1.52 12.73
CA VAL A 180 -6.54 -0.14 12.87
C VAL A 180 -5.49 -0.05 13.98
N THR A 181 -4.47 0.77 13.79
CA THR A 181 -3.57 1.19 14.86
C THR A 181 -3.79 2.67 15.05
N HIS A 182 -4.48 3.06 16.11
CA HIS A 182 -4.70 4.48 16.43
C HIS A 182 -3.35 5.17 16.70
N GLU A 183 -3.21 6.40 16.21
CA GLU A 183 -2.01 7.23 16.38
C GLU A 183 -1.89 7.79 17.80
#